data_AF-A0A3B8NZU2-F1
#
_entry.id   AF-A0A3B8NZU2-F1
#
_cell.length_a   1.000
_cell.length_b   1.000
_cell.length_c   1.000
_cell.angle_alpha   90.00
_cell.angle_beta   90.00
_cell.angle_gamma   90.00
#
_symmetry.space_group_name_H-M   'P 1'
#
loop_
_entity.id
_entity.type
_entity.pdbx_description
1 polymer ?
#
loop_
_entity_poly.entity_id
_entity_poly.type
_entity_poly.pdbx_seq_one_letter_code
_entity_poly.pdbx_strand_id
1 'polypeptide(L)'
;MNDVVFAIIRLLCGLAFFLYGMDVMSGGLKKLAGGKLEQMLKKMTSNSFTGILLGAGITIAIQSSSAMTVMLVGLVNSGIMELGQTISVIFGSNIGTTVTAWITSLSAIGDADNFFIEIIKPSNFSGILAFVGIVMIMMSKKKRRKDIGTIFVGFAVLMFGMELMSDAVKPLSESEQFSRILTLFDNPVLGVVIGTVFTGIIQSSAASIGILQALSMAGKISYSMAIPLVLGLNIGTCATALLSSFGVNKKAKRVAVVHVSIKIIGMLVFMVLLYVPQLFIDMPFMRENINPFGVALCHSVFNILNTLILLPFPKQLEKLANFLVRDRHDGEAEEYTLIDERLLQTPSFAVAECNNQTCRMASLAKKTFLESIGLIFSFKGENFDDVVQKEESLDQYEDKLSTYLVRLSGKDISDRDGREISKLLNTVSDFERIGDHAMNIAFAAQGMHDKNLSFSVKATEEFRVLDAAIRDILELTVKAFKTGDLALARQVEPLEQVIDTLTATMKSRHVERLKSGECSVESGIILSDLLTNYERVSDHCSNIAVALIEIDKNEMDAHEYLHELKKSDAGFEAQYELYKESYKLPQE
;
A
#
# COMPACT_ATOMS: atom_id res chain seq x y z
N MET A 1 -6.42 27.84 -41.06
CA MET A 1 -7.03 27.94 -39.72
C MET A 1 -7.79 26.67 -39.35
N ASN A 2 -8.65 26.14 -40.24
CA ASN A 2 -9.34 24.86 -40.02
C ASN A 2 -8.38 23.67 -39.82
N ASP A 3 -7.30 23.56 -40.59
CA ASP A 3 -6.38 22.41 -40.50
C ASP A 3 -5.60 22.35 -39.18
N VAL A 4 -5.23 23.51 -38.62
CA VAL A 4 -4.56 23.60 -37.31
C VAL A 4 -5.52 23.20 -36.19
N VAL A 5 -6.79 23.63 -36.26
CA VAL A 5 -7.81 23.24 -35.28
C VAL A 5 -8.07 21.73 -35.33
N PHE A 6 -8.21 21.15 -36.53
CA PHE A 6 -8.37 19.70 -36.67
C PHE A 6 -7.13 18.92 -36.20
N ALA A 7 -5.92 19.44 -36.43
CA ALA A 7 -4.70 18.83 -35.93
C ALA A 7 -4.64 18.85 -34.39
N ILE A 8 -4.99 19.96 -33.75
CA ILE A 8 -5.07 20.05 -32.28
C ILE A 8 -6.12 19.07 -31.73
N ILE A 9 -7.29 18.98 -32.35
CA ILE A 9 -8.33 18.01 -31.95
C ILE A 9 -7.81 16.58 -32.07
N ARG A 10 -7.18 16.22 -33.20
CA ARG A 10 -6.59 14.87 -33.39
C ARG A 10 -5.50 14.58 -32.37
N LEU A 11 -4.66 15.56 -32.03
CA LEU A 11 -3.64 15.44 -30.99
C LEU A 11 -4.27 15.16 -29.62
N LEU A 12 -5.32 15.89 -29.25
CA LEU A 12 -6.06 15.69 -28.00
C LEU A 12 -6.77 14.33 -27.97
N CYS A 13 -7.34 13.89 -29.09
CA CYS A 13 -7.92 12.54 -29.22
C CYS A 13 -6.85 11.46 -29.05
N GLY A 14 -5.71 11.59 -29.73
CA GLY A 14 -4.59 10.67 -29.58
C GLY A 14 -4.07 10.61 -28.14
N LEU A 15 -3.95 11.77 -27.48
CA LEU A 15 -3.59 11.86 -26.07
C LEU A 15 -4.63 11.17 -25.16
N ALA A 16 -5.92 11.33 -25.44
CA ALA A 16 -6.98 10.67 -24.67
C ALA A 16 -6.90 9.15 -24.79
N PHE A 17 -6.74 8.61 -26.01
CA PHE A 17 -6.52 7.18 -26.22
C PHE A 17 -5.23 6.69 -25.57
N PHE A 18 -4.15 7.46 -25.67
CA PHE A 18 -2.88 7.15 -25.02
C PHE A 18 -3.03 7.02 -23.51
N LEU A 19 -3.64 8.02 -22.86
CA LEU A 19 -3.86 8.05 -21.42
C LEU A 19 -4.79 6.92 -20.96
N TYR A 20 -5.86 6.66 -21.72
CA TYR A 20 -6.78 5.55 -21.41
C TYR A 20 -6.09 4.19 -21.56
N GLY A 21 -5.36 3.97 -22.65
CA GLY A 21 -4.60 2.73 -22.85
C GLY A 21 -3.56 2.50 -21.76
N MET A 22 -2.86 3.56 -21.35
CA MET A 22 -1.96 3.56 -20.20
C MET A 22 -2.67 3.17 -18.89
N ASP A 23 -3.84 3.75 -18.60
CA ASP A 23 -4.60 3.48 -17.38
C ASP A 23 -5.08 2.02 -17.32
N VAL A 24 -5.67 1.54 -18.43
CA VAL A 24 -6.12 0.14 -18.58
C VAL A 24 -4.95 -0.84 -18.42
N MET A 25 -3.82 -0.57 -19.08
CA MET A 25 -2.61 -1.39 -19.01
C MET A 25 -2.03 -1.41 -17.59
N SER A 26 -1.92 -0.23 -16.95
CA SER A 26 -1.44 -0.08 -15.57
C SER A 26 -2.34 -0.81 -14.57
N GLY A 27 -3.66 -0.69 -14.70
CA GLY A 27 -4.62 -1.40 -13.86
C GLY A 27 -4.47 -2.93 -13.94
N GLY A 28 -4.30 -3.47 -15.15
CA GLY A 28 -4.02 -4.89 -15.35
C GLY A 28 -2.68 -5.33 -14.72
N LEU A 29 -1.62 -4.55 -14.91
CA LEU A 29 -0.31 -4.83 -14.30
C LEU A 29 -0.36 -4.80 -12.76
N LYS A 30 -1.07 -3.82 -12.18
CA LYS A 30 -1.30 -3.73 -10.73
C LYS A 30 -2.01 -4.97 -10.20
N LYS A 31 -3.08 -5.43 -10.87
CA LYS A 31 -3.82 -6.65 -10.47
C LYS A 31 -2.94 -7.89 -10.53
N LEU A 32 -2.09 -8.03 -11.56
CA LEU A 32 -1.12 -9.12 -11.66
C LEU A 32 -0.01 -9.06 -10.61
N ALA A 33 0.36 -7.86 -10.17
CA ALA A 33 1.36 -7.62 -9.12
C ALA A 33 0.76 -7.69 -7.70
N GLY A 34 -0.56 -7.68 -7.56
CA GLY A 34 -1.28 -7.73 -6.29
C GLY A 34 -0.82 -8.87 -5.38
N GLY A 35 -0.75 -8.60 -4.07
CA GLY A 35 -0.16 -9.49 -3.06
C GLY A 35 1.38 -9.64 -3.09
N LYS A 36 2.06 -9.42 -4.23
CA LYS A 36 3.54 -9.33 -4.26
C LYS A 36 4.03 -7.96 -3.81
N LEU A 37 3.27 -6.90 -4.09
CA LEU A 37 3.55 -5.54 -3.62
C LEU A 37 3.55 -5.45 -2.08
N GLU A 38 2.65 -6.18 -1.41
CA GLU A 38 2.63 -6.32 0.05
C GLU A 38 3.92 -7.00 0.58
N GLN A 39 4.40 -8.05 -0.08
CA GLN A 39 5.67 -8.69 0.27
C GLN A 39 6.87 -7.77 0.04
N MET A 40 6.78 -6.86 -0.94
CA MET A 40 7.80 -5.84 -1.20
C MET A 40 7.86 -4.79 -0.07
N LEU A 41 6.72 -4.43 0.53
CA LEU A 41 6.67 -3.62 1.76
C LEU A 41 7.37 -4.32 2.92
N LYS A 42 7.05 -5.60 3.17
CA LYS A 42 7.70 -6.40 4.23
C LYS A 42 9.22 -6.52 4.03
N LYS A 43 9.69 -6.41 2.78
CA LYS A 43 11.10 -6.42 2.39
C LYS A 43 11.71 -5.03 2.24
N MET A 44 11.00 -3.95 2.55
CA MET A 44 11.59 -2.61 2.60
C MET A 44 12.61 -2.57 3.74
N THR A 45 13.87 -2.84 3.40
CA THR A 45 14.99 -2.84 4.34
C THR A 45 15.72 -1.50 4.30
N SER A 46 16.58 -1.27 5.29
CA SER A 46 17.50 -0.13 5.34
C SER A 46 18.61 -0.18 4.29
N ASN A 47 18.75 -1.28 3.53
CA ASN A 47 19.77 -1.40 2.49
C ASN A 47 19.38 -0.60 1.24
N SER A 48 20.21 0.37 0.87
CA SER A 48 20.00 1.25 -0.29
C SER A 48 19.83 0.49 -1.61
N PHE A 49 20.58 -0.58 -1.83
CA PHE A 49 20.46 -1.35 -3.09
C PHE A 49 19.10 -2.04 -3.21
N THR A 50 18.65 -2.68 -2.13
CA THR A 50 17.32 -3.29 -2.08
C THR A 50 16.23 -2.25 -2.27
N GLY A 51 16.36 -1.08 -1.64
CA GLY A 51 15.45 0.06 -1.84
C GLY A 51 15.33 0.49 -3.30
N ILE A 52 16.46 0.56 -4.03
CA ILE A 52 16.48 0.91 -5.46
C ILE A 52 15.78 -0.16 -6.30
N LEU A 53 16.08 -1.44 -6.09
CA LEU A 53 15.42 -2.53 -6.81
C LEU A 53 13.91 -2.55 -6.55
N LEU A 54 13.49 -2.34 -5.30
CA LEU A 54 12.09 -2.25 -4.93
C LEU A 54 11.41 -1.06 -5.62
N GLY A 55 12.00 0.14 -5.55
CA GLY A 55 11.46 1.32 -6.20
C GLY A 55 11.31 1.16 -7.71
N ALA A 56 12.31 0.55 -8.36
CA ALA A 56 12.27 0.26 -9.79
C ALA A 56 11.18 -0.77 -10.11
N GLY A 57 11.16 -1.90 -9.40
CA GLY A 57 10.18 -2.96 -9.61
C GLY A 57 8.73 -2.50 -9.38
N ILE A 58 8.48 -1.75 -8.32
CA ILE A 58 7.16 -1.18 -8.02
C ILE A 58 6.76 -0.16 -9.09
N THR A 59 7.66 0.73 -9.50
CA THR A 59 7.35 1.73 -10.53
C THR A 59 7.11 1.10 -11.89
N ILE A 60 7.80 0.00 -12.23
CA ILE A 60 7.54 -0.77 -13.44
C ILE A 60 6.16 -1.46 -13.37
N ALA A 61 5.79 -2.01 -12.21
CA ALA A 61 4.48 -2.65 -12.02
C ALA A 61 3.33 -1.63 -12.06
N ILE A 62 3.50 -0.47 -11.43
CA ILE A 62 2.50 0.59 -11.34
C ILE A 62 2.48 1.47 -12.60
N GLN A 63 3.61 1.57 -13.33
CA GLN A 63 3.82 2.48 -14.46
C GLN A 63 3.68 3.98 -14.12
N SER A 64 3.83 4.36 -12.84
CA SER A 64 3.71 5.75 -12.40
C SER A 64 4.65 6.07 -11.23
N SER A 65 5.67 6.90 -11.50
CA SER A 65 6.57 7.44 -10.46
C SER A 65 5.94 8.54 -9.61
N SER A 66 4.97 9.27 -10.16
CA SER A 66 4.16 10.23 -9.39
C SER A 66 3.36 9.50 -8.31
N ALA A 67 2.64 8.42 -8.67
CA ALA A 67 1.91 7.59 -7.70
C ALA A 67 2.85 6.95 -6.67
N MET A 68 4.04 6.51 -7.11
CA MET A 68 5.07 5.98 -6.21
C MET A 68 5.52 7.03 -5.18
N THR A 69 5.75 8.28 -5.58
CA THR A 69 6.18 9.32 -4.63
C THR A 69 5.04 9.73 -3.70
N VAL A 70 3.81 9.84 -4.21
CA VAL A 70 2.62 10.10 -3.38
C VAL A 70 2.46 9.02 -2.31
N MET A 71 2.68 7.76 -2.67
CA MET A 71 2.68 6.64 -1.74
C MET A 71 3.80 6.75 -0.70
N LEU A 72 5.04 7.09 -1.10
CA LEU A 72 6.14 7.29 -0.14
C LEU A 72 5.85 8.42 0.86
N VAL A 73 5.25 9.52 0.41
CA VAL A 73 4.78 10.59 1.30
C VAL A 73 3.76 10.04 2.30
N GLY A 74 2.78 9.25 1.85
CA GLY A 74 1.80 8.61 2.73
C GLY A 74 2.41 7.63 3.73
N LEU A 75 3.35 6.78 3.31
CA LEU A 75 4.01 5.81 4.17
C LEU A 75 4.84 6.45 5.28
N VAL A 76 5.51 7.57 4.98
CA VAL A 76 6.21 8.37 6.00
C VAL A 76 5.23 9.14 6.88
N ASN A 77 4.10 9.60 6.32
CA ASN A 77 3.07 10.31 7.08
C ASN A 77 2.40 9.41 8.14
N SER A 78 2.23 8.11 7.84
CA SER A 78 1.73 7.09 8.78
C SER A 78 2.82 6.47 9.67
N GLY A 79 4.08 6.90 9.54
CA GLY A 79 5.19 6.45 10.40
C GLY A 79 5.66 5.02 10.14
N ILE A 80 5.34 4.46 8.98
CA ILE A 80 5.72 3.10 8.57
C ILE A 80 7.15 3.09 8.03
N MET A 81 7.53 4.19 7.39
CA MET A 81 8.78 4.33 6.67
C MET A 81 9.54 5.56 7.12
N GLU A 82 10.86 5.43 7.22
CA GLU A 82 11.76 6.53 7.53
C GLU A 82 12.18 7.29 6.26
N LEU A 83 12.44 8.59 6.39
CA LEU A 83 12.87 9.44 5.27
C LEU A 83 14.09 8.88 4.51
N GLY A 84 15.09 8.35 5.23
CA GLY A 84 16.28 7.78 4.62
C GLY A 84 15.99 6.58 3.71
N GLN A 85 14.99 5.76 4.06
CA GLN A 85 14.56 4.63 3.24
C GLN A 85 13.91 5.14 1.94
N THR A 86 13.13 6.23 1.99
CA THR A 86 12.43 6.74 0.81
C THR A 86 13.39 7.21 -0.28
N ILE A 87 14.57 7.75 0.09
CA ILE A 87 15.58 8.24 -0.87
C ILE A 87 15.99 7.13 -1.85
N SER A 88 16.30 5.94 -1.31
CA SER A 88 16.73 4.80 -2.12
C SER A 88 15.61 4.32 -3.04
N VAL A 89 14.36 4.40 -2.57
CA VAL A 89 13.19 4.01 -3.35
C VAL A 89 12.85 5.02 -4.44
N ILE A 90 13.04 6.33 -4.19
CA ILE A 90 12.91 7.39 -5.21
C ILE A 90 13.94 7.18 -6.33
N PHE A 91 15.19 6.85 -6.01
CA PHE A 91 16.20 6.48 -6.99
C PHE A 91 15.76 5.29 -7.86
N GLY A 92 15.26 4.23 -7.22
CA GLY A 92 14.66 3.11 -7.93
C GLY A 92 13.52 3.51 -8.86
N SER A 93 12.60 4.33 -8.36
CA SER A 93 11.43 4.79 -9.12
C SER A 93 11.81 5.59 -10.37
N ASN A 94 12.85 6.42 -10.27
CA ASN A 94 13.41 7.15 -11.39
C ASN A 94 13.94 6.21 -12.48
N ILE A 95 14.65 5.14 -12.10
CA ILE A 95 15.11 4.11 -13.04
C ILE A 95 13.91 3.37 -13.64
N GLY A 96 12.94 2.96 -12.82
CA GLY A 96 11.76 2.22 -13.28
C GLY A 96 10.91 2.97 -14.30
N THR A 97 10.78 4.30 -14.15
CA THR A 97 10.02 5.17 -15.08
C THR A 97 10.59 5.13 -16.50
N THR A 98 11.87 4.79 -16.67
CA THR A 98 12.50 4.72 -18.00
C THR A 98 11.92 3.59 -18.85
N VAL A 99 11.43 2.51 -18.23
CA VAL A 99 10.83 1.38 -18.93
C VAL A 99 9.60 1.83 -19.73
N THR A 100 8.79 2.75 -19.20
CA THR A 100 7.63 3.28 -19.94
C THR A 100 8.06 3.99 -21.21
N ALA A 101 9.10 4.84 -21.14
CA ALA A 101 9.63 5.54 -22.32
C ALA A 101 10.16 4.57 -23.39
N TRP A 102 10.75 3.45 -22.96
CA TRP A 102 11.18 2.37 -23.86
C TRP A 102 9.99 1.66 -24.50
N ILE A 103 8.98 1.30 -23.71
CA ILE A 103 7.74 0.69 -24.20
C ILE A 103 7.10 1.59 -25.26
N THR A 104 6.95 2.89 -24.98
CA THR A 104 6.35 3.85 -25.92
C THR A 104 7.24 4.11 -27.13
N SER A 105 8.58 4.07 -26.99
CA SER A 105 9.51 4.24 -28.13
C SER A 105 9.41 3.14 -29.18
N LEU A 106 8.85 1.97 -28.82
CA LEU A 106 8.61 0.90 -29.77
C LEU A 106 7.74 1.37 -30.93
N SER A 107 6.87 2.38 -30.72
CA SER A 107 6.04 3.04 -31.75
C SER A 107 6.83 3.49 -33.00
N ALA A 108 8.15 3.69 -32.85
CA ALA A 108 9.04 4.16 -33.91
C ALA A 108 9.72 3.05 -34.72
N ILE A 109 9.47 1.77 -34.42
CA ILE A 109 10.00 0.67 -35.22
C ILE A 109 9.28 0.70 -36.58
N GLY A 110 9.89 1.33 -37.59
CA GLY A 110 9.35 1.34 -38.94
C GLY A 110 10.23 2.05 -39.97
N ASP A 111 11.06 1.26 -40.66
CA ASP A 111 11.27 1.25 -42.13
C ASP A 111 12.38 0.24 -42.44
N ALA A 112 12.05 -1.05 -42.35
CA ALA A 112 12.91 -2.11 -42.85
C ALA A 112 12.07 -3.02 -43.75
N ASP A 113 12.58 -3.27 -44.96
CA ASP A 113 11.96 -4.08 -46.03
C ASP A 113 11.92 -5.60 -45.72
N ASN A 114 11.77 -5.96 -44.45
CA ASN A 114 11.66 -7.34 -43.99
C ASN A 114 10.26 -7.60 -43.44
N PHE A 115 9.54 -8.57 -44.02
CA PHE A 115 8.22 -9.03 -43.59
C PHE A 115 8.10 -9.28 -42.07
N PHE A 116 9.15 -9.82 -41.43
CA PHE A 116 9.20 -10.02 -39.98
C PHE A 116 9.19 -8.70 -39.19
N ILE A 117 9.86 -7.65 -39.70
CA ILE A 117 9.89 -6.33 -39.06
C ILE A 117 8.56 -5.60 -39.28
N GLU A 118 7.88 -5.84 -40.41
CA GLU A 118 6.56 -5.29 -40.71
C GLU A 118 5.43 -5.87 -39.83
N ILE A 119 5.51 -7.15 -39.46
CA ILE A 119 4.63 -7.76 -38.45
C ILE A 119 4.92 -7.22 -37.05
N ILE A 120 6.18 -6.91 -36.74
CA ILE A 120 6.60 -6.34 -35.45
C ILE A 120 6.30 -4.84 -35.36
N LYS A 121 5.95 -4.17 -36.47
CA LYS A 121 5.51 -2.77 -36.44
C LYS A 121 4.36 -2.64 -35.44
N PRO A 122 4.46 -1.71 -34.47
CA PRO A 122 3.44 -1.52 -33.45
C PRO A 122 2.04 -1.28 -34.02
N SER A 123 1.90 -0.62 -35.17
CA SER A 123 0.60 -0.43 -35.85
C SER A 123 -0.06 -1.75 -36.27
N ASN A 124 0.72 -2.79 -36.60
CA ASN A 124 0.21 -4.13 -36.95
C ASN A 124 0.17 -5.07 -35.75
N PHE A 125 1.22 -5.08 -34.93
CA PHE A 125 1.35 -5.95 -33.76
C PHE A 125 0.36 -5.59 -32.65
N SER A 126 0.07 -4.29 -32.46
CA SER A 126 -0.93 -3.84 -31.48
C SER A 126 -2.33 -4.38 -31.78
N GLY A 127 -2.73 -4.42 -33.06
CA GLY A 127 -4.02 -5.00 -33.49
C GLY A 127 -4.12 -6.49 -33.18
N ILE A 128 -3.04 -7.25 -33.40
CA ILE A 128 -2.98 -8.69 -33.04
C ILE A 128 -3.07 -8.86 -31.53
N LEU A 129 -2.33 -8.06 -30.76
CA LEU A 129 -2.40 -8.08 -29.29
C LEU A 129 -3.80 -7.73 -28.79
N ALA A 130 -4.47 -6.74 -29.39
CA ALA A 130 -5.85 -6.39 -29.05
C ALA A 130 -6.80 -7.56 -29.30
N PHE A 131 -6.69 -8.21 -30.47
CA PHE A 131 -7.52 -9.37 -30.80
C PHE A 131 -7.30 -10.53 -29.82
N VAL A 132 -6.04 -10.91 -29.59
CA VAL A 132 -5.68 -11.94 -28.60
C VAL A 132 -6.16 -11.55 -27.21
N GLY A 133 -6.00 -10.28 -26.82
CA GLY A 133 -6.43 -9.75 -25.54
C GLY A 133 -7.94 -9.87 -25.34
N ILE A 134 -8.74 -9.46 -26.33
CA ILE A 134 -10.20 -9.60 -26.32
C ILE A 134 -10.61 -11.07 -26.24
N VAL A 135 -9.99 -11.94 -27.03
CA VAL A 135 -10.23 -13.39 -26.98
C VAL A 135 -9.93 -13.93 -25.57
N MET A 136 -8.82 -13.53 -24.96
CA MET A 136 -8.47 -13.92 -23.59
C MET A 136 -9.50 -13.43 -22.57
N ILE A 137 -9.97 -12.19 -22.70
CA ILE A 137 -10.99 -11.60 -21.82
C ILE A 137 -12.33 -12.33 -21.95
N MET A 138 -12.78 -12.60 -23.18
CA MET A 138 -14.10 -13.16 -23.47
C MET A 138 -14.16 -14.68 -23.24
N MET A 139 -13.12 -15.43 -23.61
CA MET A 139 -13.14 -16.90 -23.59
C MET A 139 -12.55 -17.51 -22.31
N SER A 140 -11.73 -16.78 -21.53
CA SER A 140 -11.13 -17.34 -20.33
C SER A 140 -12.06 -17.26 -19.12
N LYS A 141 -12.23 -18.36 -18.40
CA LYS A 141 -12.88 -18.34 -17.06
C LYS A 141 -11.95 -17.83 -15.95
N LYS A 142 -10.63 -17.99 -16.12
CA LYS A 142 -9.62 -17.59 -15.12
C LYS A 142 -9.36 -16.07 -15.15
N LYS A 143 -9.60 -15.38 -14.03
CA LYS A 143 -9.43 -13.92 -13.90
C LYS A 143 -8.04 -13.43 -14.32
N ARG A 144 -6.97 -14.11 -13.88
CA ARG A 144 -5.59 -13.80 -14.27
C ARG A 144 -5.37 -13.75 -15.79
N ARG A 145 -6.03 -14.61 -16.58
CA ARG A 145 -5.92 -14.56 -18.06
C ARG A 145 -6.67 -13.37 -18.63
N LYS A 146 -7.81 -13.01 -18.04
CA LYS A 146 -8.53 -11.78 -18.40
C LYS A 146 -7.67 -10.55 -18.13
N ASP A 147 -7.00 -10.48 -16.98
CA ASP A 147 -6.11 -9.36 -16.63
C ASP A 147 -4.94 -9.22 -17.63
N ILE A 148 -4.32 -10.34 -18.05
CA ILE A 148 -3.30 -10.32 -19.12
C ILE A 148 -3.91 -9.83 -20.44
N GLY A 149 -5.12 -10.26 -20.78
CA GLY A 149 -5.82 -9.77 -21.96
C GLY A 149 -6.12 -8.27 -21.89
N THR A 150 -6.50 -7.75 -20.73
CA THR A 150 -6.70 -6.32 -20.47
C THR A 150 -5.42 -5.52 -20.68
N ILE A 151 -4.27 -6.05 -20.26
CA ILE A 151 -2.96 -5.42 -20.52
C ILE A 151 -2.70 -5.32 -22.02
N PHE A 152 -2.97 -6.38 -22.79
CA PHE A 152 -2.77 -6.37 -24.25
C PHE A 152 -3.68 -5.36 -24.95
N VAL A 153 -4.95 -5.28 -24.55
CA VAL A 153 -5.88 -4.27 -25.09
C VAL A 153 -5.43 -2.86 -24.70
N GLY A 154 -5.05 -2.62 -23.45
CA GLY A 154 -4.55 -1.32 -22.99
C GLY A 154 -3.30 -0.89 -23.76
N PHE A 155 -2.33 -1.79 -23.95
CA PHE A 155 -1.15 -1.56 -24.76
C PHE A 155 -1.50 -1.20 -26.21
N ALA A 156 -2.47 -1.89 -26.80
CA ALA A 156 -2.86 -1.63 -28.18
C ALA A 156 -3.53 -0.25 -28.34
N VAL A 157 -4.42 0.12 -27.42
CA VAL A 157 -5.07 1.43 -27.42
C VAL A 157 -4.05 2.55 -27.16
N LEU A 158 -3.06 2.31 -26.29
CA LEU A 158 -1.95 3.21 -26.05
C LEU A 158 -1.16 3.46 -27.35
N MET A 159 -0.80 2.41 -28.08
CA MET A 159 -0.06 2.51 -29.34
C MET A 159 -0.87 3.22 -30.42
N PHE A 160 -2.17 2.94 -30.52
CA PHE A 160 -3.07 3.65 -31.42
C PHE A 160 -3.14 5.15 -31.10
N GLY A 161 -3.17 5.51 -29.81
CA GLY A 161 -3.09 6.90 -29.36
C GLY A 161 -1.79 7.59 -29.80
N MET A 162 -0.64 6.91 -29.71
CA MET A 162 0.65 7.43 -30.19
C MET A 162 0.64 7.70 -31.70
N GLU A 163 0.08 6.79 -32.49
CA GLU A 163 -0.02 6.93 -33.94
C GLU A 163 -0.90 8.14 -34.32
N LEU A 164 -2.07 8.28 -33.68
CA LEU A 164 -2.94 9.44 -33.86
C LEU A 164 -2.26 10.76 -33.51
N MET A 165 -1.46 10.80 -32.43
CA MET A 165 -0.69 11.99 -32.07
C MET A 165 0.38 12.31 -33.12
N SER A 166 1.09 11.31 -33.62
CA SER A 166 2.10 11.48 -34.68
C SER A 166 1.47 12.04 -35.96
N ASP A 167 0.35 11.44 -36.41
CA ASP A 167 -0.37 11.88 -37.61
C ASP A 167 -0.98 13.28 -37.48
N ALA A 168 -1.35 13.68 -36.26
CA ALA A 168 -1.81 15.03 -35.98
C ALA A 168 -0.68 16.08 -36.11
N VAL A 169 0.55 15.72 -35.76
CA VAL A 169 1.70 16.63 -35.76
C VAL A 169 2.31 16.77 -37.16
N LYS A 170 2.29 15.72 -37.99
CA LYS A 170 2.84 15.75 -39.37
C LYS A 170 2.46 17.01 -40.17
N PRO A 171 1.17 17.35 -40.35
CA PRO A 171 0.78 18.55 -41.11
C PRO A 171 1.14 19.87 -40.39
N LEU A 172 1.25 19.86 -39.06
CA LEU A 172 1.70 21.04 -38.30
C LEU A 172 3.19 21.30 -38.53
N SER A 173 4.00 20.26 -38.72
CA SER A 173 5.45 20.35 -38.95
C SER A 173 5.84 21.12 -40.22
N GLU A 174 4.91 21.27 -41.16
CA GLU A 174 5.08 22.02 -42.40
C GLU A 174 4.71 23.51 -42.26
N SER A 175 4.09 23.92 -41.14
CA SER A 175 3.69 25.31 -40.93
C SER A 175 4.83 26.18 -40.39
N GLU A 176 4.93 27.42 -40.88
CA GLU A 176 5.90 28.40 -40.36
C GLU A 176 5.66 28.73 -38.88
N GLN A 177 4.40 28.77 -38.44
CA GLN A 177 4.03 29.07 -37.06
C GLN A 177 4.53 28.00 -36.09
N PHE A 178 4.36 26.72 -36.45
CA PHE A 178 4.89 25.62 -35.66
C PHE A 178 6.42 25.64 -35.64
N SER A 179 7.08 25.90 -36.79
CA SER A 179 8.54 26.06 -36.85
C SER A 179 9.05 27.18 -35.93
N ARG A 180 8.33 28.31 -35.83
CA ARG A 180 8.68 29.40 -34.89
C ARG A 180 8.45 29.04 -33.42
N ILE A 181 7.49 28.17 -33.11
CA ILE A 181 7.33 27.64 -31.76
C ILE A 181 8.49 26.69 -31.45
N LEU A 182 8.93 25.89 -32.43
CA LEU A 182 10.05 24.96 -32.25
C LEU A 182 11.38 25.67 -31.96
N THR A 183 11.62 26.86 -32.52
CA THR A 183 12.85 27.64 -32.20
C THR A 183 12.90 28.13 -30.76
N LEU A 184 11.78 28.17 -30.02
CA LEU A 184 11.80 28.44 -28.58
C LEU A 184 12.54 27.34 -27.80
N PHE A 185 12.61 26.12 -28.34
CA PHE A 185 13.32 25.01 -27.73
C PHE A 185 14.84 25.03 -28.00
N ASP A 186 15.35 25.91 -28.88
CA ASP A 186 16.80 26.06 -29.09
C ASP A 186 17.51 26.68 -27.89
N ASN A 187 16.81 27.48 -27.09
CA ASN A 187 17.34 27.95 -25.82
C ASN A 187 17.19 26.84 -24.77
N PRO A 188 18.30 26.27 -24.26
CA PRO A 188 18.23 25.10 -23.40
C PRO A 188 17.57 25.40 -22.04
N VAL A 189 17.74 26.61 -21.49
CA VAL A 189 17.06 27.01 -20.26
C VAL A 189 15.55 27.07 -20.47
N LEU A 190 15.12 27.64 -21.60
CA LEU A 190 13.71 27.73 -21.94
C LEU A 190 13.11 26.34 -22.19
N GLY A 191 13.86 25.43 -22.82
CA GLY A 191 13.47 24.02 -22.97
C GLY A 191 13.20 23.32 -21.63
N VAL A 192 14.08 23.50 -20.64
CA VAL A 192 13.88 22.97 -19.28
C VAL A 192 12.62 23.56 -18.64
N VAL A 193 12.42 24.87 -18.74
CA VAL A 193 11.25 25.55 -18.13
C VAL A 193 9.95 25.07 -18.78
N ILE A 194 9.89 25.01 -20.11
CA ILE A 194 8.70 24.56 -20.83
C ILE A 194 8.40 23.10 -20.46
N GLY A 195 9.40 22.21 -20.47
CA GLY A 195 9.21 20.81 -20.07
C GLY A 195 8.71 20.69 -18.64
N THR A 196 9.27 21.49 -17.73
CA THR A 196 8.85 21.52 -16.32
C THR A 196 7.39 21.91 -16.17
N VAL A 197 6.97 23.02 -16.79
CA VAL A 197 5.60 23.51 -16.73
C VAL A 197 4.64 22.53 -17.39
N PHE A 198 5.03 22.00 -18.55
CA PHE A 198 4.21 21.08 -19.33
C PHE A 198 3.91 19.79 -18.56
N THR A 199 4.93 19.09 -18.06
CA THR A 199 4.70 17.90 -17.24
C THR A 199 4.07 18.25 -15.89
N GLY A 200 4.36 19.42 -15.33
CA GLY A 200 3.74 19.86 -14.07
C GLY A 200 2.21 20.03 -14.19
N ILE A 201 1.73 20.50 -15.34
CA ILE A 201 0.29 20.62 -15.64
C ILE A 201 -0.31 19.24 -15.96
N ILE A 202 0.34 18.47 -16.84
CA ILE A 202 -0.15 17.14 -17.26
C ILE A 202 -0.06 16.11 -16.11
N GLN A 203 0.86 16.31 -15.18
CA GLN A 203 1.14 15.45 -14.02
C GLN A 203 1.54 14.00 -14.35
N SER A 204 1.79 13.70 -15.63
CA SER A 204 2.16 12.38 -16.13
C SER A 204 3.46 12.43 -16.94
N SER A 205 4.50 11.80 -16.40
CA SER A 205 5.81 11.69 -17.06
C SER A 205 5.71 10.97 -18.40
N ALA A 206 4.96 9.87 -18.43
CA ALA A 206 4.84 9.01 -19.60
C ALA A 206 4.03 9.66 -20.71
N ALA A 207 2.96 10.39 -20.38
CA ALA A 207 2.23 11.20 -21.35
C ALA A 207 3.12 12.29 -21.96
N SER A 208 3.88 12.98 -21.11
CA SER A 208 4.71 14.09 -21.58
C SER A 208 5.89 13.62 -22.44
N ILE A 209 6.52 12.49 -22.08
CA ILE A 209 7.53 11.82 -22.92
C ILE A 209 6.90 11.26 -24.20
N GLY A 210 5.70 10.66 -24.14
CA GLY A 210 4.98 10.16 -25.31
C GLY A 210 4.68 11.26 -26.33
N ILE A 211 4.27 12.44 -25.87
CA ILE A 211 4.07 13.61 -26.74
C ILE A 211 5.40 14.04 -27.38
N LEU A 212 6.49 14.13 -26.62
CA LEU A 212 7.81 14.45 -27.19
C LEU A 212 8.27 13.40 -28.21
N GLN A 213 8.00 12.12 -27.95
CA GLN A 213 8.26 11.04 -28.91
C GLN A 213 7.42 11.21 -30.18
N ALA A 214 6.12 11.48 -30.07
CA ALA A 214 5.27 11.75 -31.23
C ALA A 214 5.76 12.97 -32.03
N LEU A 215 6.18 14.05 -31.36
CA LEU A 215 6.78 15.23 -32.01
C LEU A 215 8.09 14.88 -32.74
N SER A 216 8.92 14.02 -32.16
CA SER A 216 10.18 13.59 -32.77
C SER A 216 9.97 12.78 -34.06
N MET A 217 8.86 12.06 -34.19
CA MET A 217 8.50 11.31 -35.41
C MET A 217 8.20 12.22 -36.60
N ALA A 218 7.87 13.50 -36.37
CA ALA A 218 7.68 14.47 -37.44
C ALA A 218 9.02 14.99 -38.03
N GLY A 219 10.17 14.61 -37.47
CA GLY A 219 11.49 14.87 -38.05
C GLY A 219 11.98 16.32 -37.96
N LYS A 220 11.40 17.12 -37.06
CA LYS A 220 11.78 18.54 -36.85
C LYS A 220 12.39 18.85 -35.49
N ILE A 221 12.51 17.85 -34.62
CA ILE A 221 13.07 18.00 -33.27
C ILE A 221 14.51 17.48 -33.28
N SER A 222 15.46 18.32 -32.91
CA SER A 222 16.87 17.95 -32.75
C SER A 222 17.19 17.48 -31.33
N TYR A 223 18.36 16.86 -31.14
CA TYR A 223 18.89 16.57 -29.80
C TYR A 223 19.07 17.84 -28.93
N SER A 224 19.46 18.97 -29.53
CA SER A 224 19.60 20.25 -28.82
C SER A 224 18.29 20.76 -28.21
N MET A 225 17.15 20.48 -28.86
CA MET A 225 15.82 20.82 -28.37
C MET A 225 15.31 19.78 -27.36
N ALA A 226 15.49 18.49 -27.67
CA ALA A 226 14.89 17.40 -26.90
C ALA A 226 15.57 17.16 -25.55
N ILE A 227 16.90 17.27 -25.45
CA ILE A 227 17.60 16.99 -24.18
C ILE A 227 17.14 17.94 -23.07
N PRO A 228 17.19 19.28 -23.22
CA PRO A 228 16.70 20.19 -22.18
C PRO A 228 15.23 20.00 -21.86
N LEU A 229 14.42 19.68 -22.87
CA LEU A 229 13.01 19.38 -22.67
C LEU A 229 12.86 18.14 -21.79
N VAL A 230 13.55 17.03 -22.08
CA VAL A 230 13.55 15.79 -21.25
C VAL A 230 13.99 16.06 -19.81
N LEU A 231 15.00 16.92 -19.59
CA LEU A 231 15.42 17.34 -18.25
C LEU A 231 14.29 18.08 -17.53
N GLY A 232 13.62 19.02 -18.20
CA GLY A 232 12.46 19.72 -17.68
C GLY A 232 11.26 18.81 -17.40
N LEU A 233 10.94 17.90 -18.32
CA LEU A 233 9.85 16.94 -18.17
C LEU A 233 10.04 16.10 -16.89
N ASN A 234 11.29 15.76 -16.53
CA ASN A 234 11.63 15.06 -15.31
C ASN A 234 11.46 15.89 -14.03
N ILE A 235 11.62 17.21 -14.09
CA ILE A 235 11.37 18.11 -12.95
C ILE A 235 9.86 18.27 -12.76
N GLY A 236 9.10 18.43 -13.85
CA GLY A 236 7.66 18.66 -13.78
C GLY A 236 6.88 17.56 -13.05
N THR A 237 7.37 16.31 -13.04
CA THR A 237 6.75 15.22 -12.27
C THR A 237 6.71 15.48 -10.76
N CYS A 238 7.61 16.34 -10.25
CA CYS A 238 7.66 16.72 -8.84
C CYS A 238 6.43 17.54 -8.40
N ALA A 239 5.66 18.12 -9.32
CA ALA A 239 4.44 18.85 -8.99
C ALA A 239 3.47 17.99 -8.15
N THR A 240 3.31 16.72 -8.52
CA THR A 240 2.44 15.78 -7.79
C THR A 240 2.90 15.53 -6.36
N ALA A 241 4.22 15.37 -6.15
CA ALA A 241 4.81 15.16 -4.83
C ALA A 241 4.71 16.42 -3.94
N LEU A 242 4.87 17.60 -4.54
CA LEU A 242 4.69 18.87 -3.83
C LEU A 242 3.24 19.05 -3.40
N LEU A 243 2.27 18.80 -4.29
CA LEU A 243 0.85 18.85 -3.98
C LEU A 243 0.47 17.84 -2.90
N SER A 244 1.00 16.61 -2.96
CA SER A 244 0.69 15.58 -1.97
C SER A 244 1.29 15.88 -0.59
N SER A 245 2.35 16.70 -0.52
CA SER A 245 2.96 17.14 0.74
C SER A 245 2.18 18.22 1.50
N PHE A 246 1.03 18.67 0.99
CA PHE A 246 0.15 19.56 1.74
C PHE A 246 -0.64 18.78 2.80
N GLY A 247 -0.69 19.32 4.02
CA GLY A 247 -1.45 18.73 5.14
C GLY A 247 -0.85 17.45 5.72
N VAL A 248 0.44 17.16 5.49
CA VAL A 248 1.15 16.01 6.11
C VAL A 248 2.17 16.47 7.15
N ASN A 249 2.66 15.53 7.95
CA ASN A 249 3.72 15.79 8.91
C ASN A 249 5.05 16.21 8.23
N LYS A 250 6.00 16.73 9.02
CA LYS A 250 7.25 17.30 8.48
C LYS A 250 8.15 16.27 7.81
N LYS A 251 8.23 15.06 8.37
CA LYS A 251 8.98 13.93 7.78
C LYS A 251 8.44 13.59 6.40
N ALA A 252 7.13 13.52 6.23
CA ALA A 252 6.49 13.27 4.94
C ALA A 252 6.72 14.41 3.94
N LYS A 253 6.68 15.68 4.40
CA LYS A 253 7.01 16.84 3.55
C LYS A 253 8.46 16.81 3.05
N ARG A 254 9.40 16.31 3.86
CA ARG A 254 10.81 16.14 3.47
C ARG A 254 10.98 15.15 2.32
N VAL A 255 10.12 14.13 2.19
CA VAL A 255 10.15 13.20 1.04
C VAL A 255 9.96 13.94 -0.28
N ALA A 256 8.99 14.85 -0.35
CA ALA A 256 8.74 15.66 -1.54
C ALA A 256 9.94 16.57 -1.86
N VAL A 257 10.55 17.18 -0.83
CA VAL A 257 11.75 18.00 -0.98
C VAL A 257 12.95 17.19 -1.49
N VAL A 258 13.16 15.98 -0.98
CA VAL A 258 14.18 15.06 -1.49
C VAL A 258 13.94 14.78 -2.98
N HIS A 259 12.70 14.44 -3.37
CA HIS A 259 12.38 14.13 -4.76
C HIS A 259 12.68 15.32 -5.68
N VAL A 260 12.23 16.52 -5.32
CA VAL A 260 12.53 17.77 -6.04
C VAL A 260 14.04 18.01 -6.13
N SER A 261 14.76 17.84 -5.02
CA SER A 261 16.21 18.07 -4.95
C SER A 261 16.97 17.13 -5.89
N ILE A 262 16.61 15.84 -5.91
CA ILE A 262 17.22 14.84 -6.81
C ILE A 262 17.06 15.26 -8.28
N LYS A 263 15.89 15.77 -8.67
CA LYS A 263 15.62 16.17 -10.06
C LYS A 263 16.32 17.47 -10.43
N ILE A 264 16.30 18.48 -9.55
CA ILE A 264 16.96 19.77 -9.79
C ILE A 264 18.48 19.61 -9.83
N ILE A 265 19.09 18.93 -8.86
CA ILE A 265 20.55 18.70 -8.83
C ILE A 265 20.96 17.92 -10.07
N GLY A 266 20.23 16.85 -10.41
CA GLY A 266 20.48 16.07 -11.63
C GLY A 266 20.44 16.93 -12.89
N MET A 267 19.41 17.76 -13.05
CA MET A 267 19.29 18.66 -14.20
C MET A 267 20.46 19.64 -14.28
N LEU A 268 20.85 20.27 -13.16
CA LEU A 268 21.97 21.22 -13.13
C LEU A 268 23.29 20.54 -13.52
N VAL A 269 23.56 19.36 -12.96
CA VAL A 269 24.75 18.57 -13.29
C VAL A 269 24.77 18.21 -14.78
N PHE A 270 23.65 17.75 -15.34
CA PHE A 270 23.55 17.40 -16.75
C PHE A 270 23.70 18.61 -17.68
N MET A 271 23.11 19.75 -17.32
CA MET A 271 23.27 21.00 -18.08
C MET A 271 24.76 21.41 -18.13
N VAL A 272 25.46 21.34 -17.01
CA VAL A 272 26.90 21.63 -16.96
C VAL A 272 27.70 20.61 -17.78
N LEU A 273 27.47 19.31 -17.59
CA LEU A 273 28.21 18.24 -18.27
C LEU A 273 28.00 18.23 -19.79
N LEU A 274 26.86 18.69 -20.29
CA LEU A 274 26.57 18.72 -21.72
C LEU A 274 27.00 20.05 -22.37
N TYR A 275 26.59 21.18 -21.79
CA TYR A 275 26.75 22.48 -22.45
C TYR A 275 28.12 23.12 -22.21
N VAL A 276 28.81 22.83 -21.09
CA VAL A 276 30.16 23.38 -20.89
C VAL A 276 31.16 22.78 -21.89
N PRO A 277 31.24 21.45 -22.12
CA PRO A 277 32.11 20.90 -23.14
C PRO A 277 31.75 21.37 -24.56
N GLN A 278 30.46 21.58 -24.84
CA GLN A 278 30.00 22.08 -26.14
C GLN A 278 30.58 23.46 -26.50
N LEU A 279 30.95 24.28 -25.51
CA LEU A 279 31.64 25.56 -25.75
C LEU A 279 33.05 25.38 -26.33
N PHE A 280 33.66 24.22 -26.14
CA PHE A 280 35.04 23.93 -26.53
C PHE A 280 35.14 22.88 -27.63
N ILE A 281 34.16 21.98 -27.74
CA ILE A 281 34.13 20.85 -28.68
C ILE A 281 32.78 20.89 -29.40
N ASP A 282 32.79 21.01 -30.73
CA ASP A 282 31.55 20.88 -31.50
C ASP A 282 31.03 19.44 -31.37
N MET A 283 29.73 19.32 -31.09
CA MET A 283 29.05 18.06 -30.86
C MET A 283 28.01 17.89 -31.98
N PRO A 284 28.37 17.32 -33.14
CA PRO A 284 27.52 17.32 -34.34
C PRO A 284 26.15 16.67 -34.10
N PHE A 285 26.12 15.63 -33.25
CA PHE A 285 24.90 14.91 -32.88
C PHE A 285 23.82 15.84 -32.30
N MET A 286 24.18 16.98 -31.68
CA MET A 286 23.22 17.93 -31.11
C MET A 286 22.28 18.53 -32.17
N ARG A 287 22.71 18.57 -33.44
CA ARG A 287 21.93 19.09 -34.57
C ARG A 287 21.16 18.01 -35.32
N GLU A 288 21.43 16.74 -35.02
CA GLU A 288 20.73 15.62 -35.65
C GLU A 288 19.28 15.56 -35.15
N ASN A 289 18.38 15.12 -36.03
CA ASN A 289 16.99 14.88 -35.66
C ASN A 289 16.92 13.69 -34.70
N ILE A 290 16.28 13.90 -33.56
CA ILE A 290 16.03 12.84 -32.59
C ILE A 290 14.83 12.01 -33.04
N ASN A 291 14.87 10.71 -32.79
CA ASN A 291 13.72 9.82 -32.96
C ASN A 291 13.19 9.36 -31.58
N PRO A 292 12.05 8.65 -31.50
CA PRO A 292 11.50 8.23 -30.21
C PRO A 292 12.42 7.36 -29.36
N PHE A 293 13.28 6.56 -29.99
CA PHE A 293 14.33 5.79 -29.34
C PHE A 293 15.36 6.71 -28.69
N GLY A 294 15.82 7.75 -29.40
CA GLY A 294 16.74 8.77 -28.89
C GLY A 294 16.16 9.51 -27.69
N VAL A 295 14.86 9.83 -27.70
CA VAL A 295 14.16 10.43 -26.54
C VAL A 295 14.17 9.46 -25.35
N ALA A 296 13.86 8.18 -25.56
CA ALA A 296 13.90 7.17 -24.50
C ALA A 296 15.31 6.96 -23.94
N LEU A 297 16.32 7.00 -24.80
CA LEU A 297 17.73 6.92 -24.42
C LEU A 297 18.13 8.12 -23.57
N CYS A 298 17.84 9.35 -24.01
CA CYS A 298 18.13 10.57 -23.24
C CYS A 298 17.46 10.53 -21.85
N HIS A 299 16.19 10.11 -21.81
CA HIS A 299 15.44 9.95 -20.56
C HIS A 299 16.07 8.90 -19.63
N SER A 300 16.55 7.78 -20.20
CA SER A 300 17.19 6.71 -19.44
C SER A 300 18.55 7.10 -18.91
N VAL A 301 19.40 7.68 -19.76
CA VAL A 301 20.73 8.19 -19.41
C VAL A 301 20.60 9.20 -18.28
N PHE A 302 19.65 10.15 -18.38
CA PHE A 302 19.38 11.10 -17.31
C PHE A 302 19.05 10.41 -15.99
N ASN A 303 18.01 9.57 -15.95
CA ASN A 303 17.54 8.98 -14.68
C ASN A 303 18.54 7.99 -14.06
N ILE A 304 19.23 7.18 -14.88
CA ILE A 304 20.21 6.20 -14.42
C ILE A 304 21.47 6.90 -13.94
N LEU A 305 22.07 7.79 -14.73
CA LEU A 305 23.29 8.48 -14.30
C LEU A 305 23.02 9.43 -13.13
N ASN A 306 21.89 10.15 -13.12
CA ASN A 306 21.54 10.98 -11.97
C ASN A 306 21.45 10.15 -10.68
N THR A 307 20.84 8.96 -10.78
CA THR A 307 20.81 8.02 -9.66
C THR A 307 22.21 7.61 -9.25
N LEU A 308 23.08 7.21 -10.18
CA LEU A 308 24.46 6.79 -9.88
C LEU A 308 25.30 7.92 -9.26
N ILE A 309 25.14 9.15 -9.73
CA ILE A 309 25.86 10.33 -9.23
C ILE A 309 25.41 10.70 -7.81
N LEU A 310 24.12 10.62 -7.51
CA LEU A 310 23.56 11.00 -6.21
C LEU A 310 23.49 9.85 -5.19
N LEU A 311 23.68 8.61 -5.64
CA LEU A 311 23.70 7.41 -4.80
C LEU A 311 24.66 7.48 -3.59
N PRO A 312 25.88 8.05 -3.68
CA PRO A 312 26.75 8.16 -2.52
C PRO A 312 26.37 9.29 -1.54
N PHE A 313 25.35 10.11 -1.86
CA PHE A 313 24.99 11.31 -1.10
C PHE A 313 23.58 11.30 -0.43
N PRO A 314 23.02 10.17 0.06
CA PRO A 314 21.67 10.15 0.62
C PRO A 314 21.57 10.96 1.91
N LYS A 315 22.61 10.92 2.77
CA LYS A 315 22.66 11.70 4.01
C LYS A 315 22.67 13.21 3.75
N GLN A 316 23.28 13.64 2.65
CA GLN A 316 23.34 15.04 2.25
C GLN A 316 21.97 15.51 1.72
N LEU A 317 21.28 14.67 0.94
CA LEU A 317 19.91 14.93 0.51
C LEU A 317 18.95 15.01 1.71
N GLU A 318 19.12 14.13 2.69
CA GLU A 318 18.36 14.16 3.94
C GLU A 318 18.61 15.45 4.74
N LYS A 319 19.89 15.84 4.92
CA LYS A 319 20.27 17.10 5.58
C LYS A 319 19.69 18.32 4.85
N LEU A 320 19.71 18.32 3.53
CA LEU A 320 19.12 19.38 2.70
C LEU A 320 17.61 19.46 2.94
N ALA A 321 16.92 18.33 2.98
CA ALA A 321 15.49 18.29 3.25
C ALA A 321 15.15 18.77 4.67
N ASN A 322 15.95 18.38 5.67
CA ASN A 322 15.81 18.85 7.06
C ASN A 322 16.08 20.37 7.18
N PHE A 323 17.00 20.90 6.38
CA PHE A 323 17.30 22.33 6.34
C PHE A 323 16.16 23.14 5.73
N LEU A 324 15.56 22.66 4.62
CA LEU A 324 14.46 23.31 3.92
C LEU A 324 13.12 23.18 4.68
N VAL A 325 12.92 22.07 5.40
CA VAL A 325 11.73 21.82 6.23
C VAL A 325 12.18 21.62 7.68
N ARG A 326 12.27 22.74 8.40
CA ARG A 326 12.74 22.76 9.79
C ARG A 326 11.69 22.23 10.76
N ASP A 327 12.15 21.50 11.77
CA ASP A 327 11.32 21.09 12.91
C ASP A 327 10.87 22.32 13.71
N ARG A 328 9.72 22.20 14.39
CA ARG A 328 9.25 23.23 15.32
C ARG A 328 9.76 22.76 16.68
N HIS A 329 10.23 23.69 17.50
CA HIS A 329 10.85 23.39 18.78
C HIS A 329 9.82 23.12 19.89
N ASP A 330 8.62 22.69 19.52
CA ASP A 330 7.46 22.64 20.38
C ASP A 330 7.20 21.14 20.60
N GLY A 331 7.35 20.68 21.85
CA GLY A 331 7.29 19.27 22.25
C GLY A 331 5.94 18.58 22.10
N GLU A 332 5.17 18.92 21.06
CA GLU A 332 4.00 18.16 20.63
C GLU A 332 4.50 16.84 20.02
N ALA A 333 4.01 15.72 20.56
CA ALA A 333 4.25 14.41 19.96
C ALA A 333 3.78 14.44 18.51
N GLU A 334 4.63 14.01 17.57
CA GLU A 334 4.27 13.94 16.15
C GLU A 334 3.02 13.05 15.99
N GLU A 335 1.89 13.67 15.67
CA GLU A 335 0.63 12.94 15.45
C GLU A 335 0.69 12.23 14.10
N TYR A 336 0.96 10.93 14.14
CA TYR A 336 0.91 10.08 12.96
C TYR A 336 -0.54 9.83 12.55
N THR A 337 -0.85 10.01 11.26
CA THR A 337 -2.18 9.68 10.75
C THR A 337 -2.34 8.17 10.69
N LEU A 338 -3.40 7.64 11.32
CA LEU A 338 -3.67 6.21 11.43
C LEU A 338 -3.58 5.49 10.07
N ILE A 339 -4.26 6.02 9.03
CA ILE A 339 -4.07 5.62 7.63
C ILE A 339 -4.11 6.87 6.74
N ASP A 340 -3.13 7.01 5.83
CA ASP A 340 -3.11 8.10 4.85
C ASP A 340 -3.99 7.80 3.62
N GLU A 341 -4.98 8.65 3.37
CA GLU A 341 -5.90 8.61 2.23
C GLU A 341 -5.23 8.50 0.85
N ARG A 342 -4.00 9.00 0.71
CA ARG A 342 -3.24 8.94 -0.54
C ARG A 342 -2.91 7.51 -0.95
N LEU A 343 -2.85 6.58 0.00
CA LEU A 343 -2.56 5.17 -0.26
C LEU A 343 -3.70 4.47 -1.03
N LEU A 344 -4.90 5.05 -1.10
CA LEU A 344 -6.00 4.54 -1.94
C LEU A 344 -5.66 4.50 -3.44
N GLN A 345 -4.66 5.27 -3.89
CA GLN A 345 -4.16 5.20 -5.26
C GLN A 345 -3.32 3.94 -5.52
N THR A 346 -2.89 3.25 -4.46
CA THR A 346 -2.04 2.06 -4.45
C THR A 346 -2.65 0.98 -3.56
N PRO A 347 -3.72 0.29 -3.99
CA PRO A 347 -4.54 -0.54 -3.11
C PRO A 347 -3.78 -1.63 -2.35
N SER A 348 -2.83 -2.33 -2.97
CA SER A 348 -2.07 -3.37 -2.29
C SER A 348 -1.20 -2.84 -1.12
N PHE A 349 -0.75 -1.58 -1.19
CA PHE A 349 -0.03 -0.94 -0.08
C PHE A 349 -1.00 -0.47 1.00
N ALA A 350 -2.15 0.05 0.60
CA ALA A 350 -3.23 0.40 1.52
C ALA A 350 -3.71 -0.82 2.32
N VAL A 351 -3.91 -1.98 1.70
CA VAL A 351 -4.28 -3.23 2.40
C VAL A 351 -3.20 -3.64 3.39
N ALA A 352 -1.93 -3.63 2.97
CA ALA A 352 -0.82 -3.97 3.84
C ALA A 352 -0.76 -3.04 5.06
N GLU A 353 -1.06 -1.76 4.87
CA GLU A 353 -1.07 -0.80 5.97
C GLU A 353 -2.26 -0.99 6.91
N CYS A 354 -3.46 -1.25 6.38
CA CYS A 354 -4.58 -1.66 7.23
C CYS A 354 -4.21 -2.87 8.08
N ASN A 355 -3.56 -3.89 7.50
CA ASN A 355 -3.12 -5.06 8.26
C ASN A 355 -2.10 -4.70 9.36
N ASN A 356 -1.15 -3.80 9.11
CA ASN A 356 -0.21 -3.33 10.13
C ASN A 356 -0.93 -2.60 11.29
N GLN A 357 -1.91 -1.75 10.96
CA GLN A 357 -2.70 -1.04 11.96
C GLN A 357 -3.60 -2.00 12.75
N THR A 358 -4.23 -2.98 12.10
CA THR A 358 -4.97 -4.05 12.79
C THR A 358 -4.05 -4.88 13.69
N CYS A 359 -2.78 -5.12 13.31
CA CYS A 359 -1.81 -5.77 14.20
C CYS A 359 -1.47 -4.94 15.45
N ARG A 360 -1.48 -3.61 15.34
CA ARG A 360 -1.34 -2.69 16.48
C ARG A 360 -2.59 -2.73 17.35
N MET A 361 -3.77 -2.64 16.74
CA MET A 361 -5.07 -2.79 17.40
C MET A 361 -5.17 -4.11 18.16
N ALA A 362 -4.77 -5.23 17.56
CA ALA A 362 -4.72 -6.55 18.21
C ALA A 362 -3.83 -6.57 19.46
N SER A 363 -2.67 -5.91 19.39
CA SER A 363 -1.76 -5.79 20.53
C SER A 363 -2.34 -4.91 21.64
N LEU A 364 -3.07 -3.86 21.26
CA LEU A 364 -3.78 -2.96 22.17
C LEU A 364 -4.94 -3.69 22.85
N ALA A 365 -5.82 -4.35 22.10
CA ALA A 365 -6.95 -5.12 22.60
C ALA A 365 -6.52 -6.16 23.66
N LYS A 366 -5.49 -6.95 23.35
CA LYS A 366 -4.89 -7.87 24.33
C LYS A 366 -4.42 -7.13 25.58
N LYS A 367 -3.67 -6.03 25.42
CA LYS A 367 -3.15 -5.27 26.56
C LYS A 367 -4.28 -4.74 27.45
N THR A 368 -5.29 -4.12 26.84
CA THR A 368 -6.48 -3.58 27.51
C THR A 368 -7.20 -4.66 28.32
N PHE A 369 -7.43 -5.83 27.71
CA PHE A 369 -8.07 -6.95 28.40
C PHE A 369 -7.23 -7.51 29.56
N LEU A 370 -5.91 -7.65 29.39
CA LEU A 370 -5.05 -8.17 30.46
C LEU A 370 -4.93 -7.20 31.65
N GLU A 371 -5.03 -5.90 31.41
CA GLU A 371 -5.05 -4.87 32.44
C GLU A 371 -6.40 -4.81 33.15
N SER A 372 -7.52 -4.99 32.44
CA SER A 372 -8.85 -5.02 33.04
C SER A 372 -9.02 -6.21 34.00
N ILE A 373 -8.50 -7.40 33.65
CA ILE A 373 -8.45 -8.55 34.58
C ILE A 373 -7.69 -8.19 35.87
N GLY A 374 -6.61 -7.43 35.76
CA GLY A 374 -5.81 -7.00 36.90
C GLY A 374 -6.59 -6.18 37.93
N LEU A 375 -7.62 -5.44 37.48
CA LEU A 375 -8.47 -4.61 38.33
C LEU A 375 -9.39 -5.45 39.25
N ILE A 376 -9.75 -6.67 38.85
CA ILE A 376 -10.67 -7.55 39.61
C ILE A 376 -10.12 -7.81 41.03
N PHE A 377 -8.80 -8.05 41.13
CA PHE A 377 -8.15 -8.39 42.41
C PHE A 377 -7.39 -7.21 43.04
N SER A 378 -7.06 -6.18 42.26
CA SER A 378 -6.25 -5.04 42.71
C SER A 378 -6.70 -3.76 41.99
N PHE A 379 -7.83 -3.21 42.45
CA PHE A 379 -8.40 -2.01 41.84
C PHE A 379 -7.55 -0.76 42.10
N LYS A 380 -7.29 0.01 41.05
CA LYS A 380 -6.68 1.34 41.09
C LYS A 380 -7.36 2.24 40.07
N GLY A 381 -7.83 3.42 40.49
CA GLY A 381 -8.53 4.36 39.60
C GLY A 381 -7.72 4.74 38.37
N GLU A 382 -6.42 5.01 38.52
CA GLU A 382 -5.54 5.32 37.38
C GLU A 382 -5.48 4.21 36.33
N ASN A 383 -5.46 2.94 36.75
CA ASN A 383 -5.47 1.80 35.83
C ASN A 383 -6.84 1.64 35.16
N PHE A 384 -7.93 1.94 35.86
CA PHE A 384 -9.28 1.94 35.28
C PHE A 384 -9.39 2.99 34.18
N ASP A 385 -8.97 4.22 34.45
CA ASP A 385 -8.99 5.32 33.47
C ASP A 385 -8.15 4.99 32.23
N ASP A 386 -7.00 4.32 32.42
CA ASP A 386 -6.13 3.85 31.32
C ASP A 386 -6.80 2.75 30.46
N VAL A 387 -7.58 1.83 31.05
CA VAL A 387 -8.38 0.86 30.28
C VAL A 387 -9.44 1.57 29.46
N VAL A 388 -10.16 2.54 30.05
CA VAL A 388 -11.20 3.32 29.35
C VAL A 388 -10.62 4.09 28.16
N GLN A 389 -9.47 4.76 28.33
CA GLN A 389 -8.82 5.48 27.22
C GLN A 389 -8.34 4.55 26.09
N LYS A 390 -7.91 3.33 26.43
CA LYS A 390 -7.48 2.35 25.42
C LYS A 390 -8.65 1.76 24.66
N GLU A 391 -9.80 1.57 25.31
CA GLU A 391 -11.02 1.15 24.62
C GLU A 391 -11.50 2.24 23.66
N GLU A 392 -11.53 3.51 24.08
CA GLU A 392 -11.88 4.61 23.16
C GLU A 392 -10.92 4.68 21.96
N SER A 393 -9.65 4.31 22.18
CA SER A 393 -8.68 4.17 21.09
C SER A 393 -9.01 3.00 20.16
N LEU A 394 -9.50 1.86 20.66
CA LEU A 394 -9.92 0.71 19.86
C LEU A 394 -11.13 1.05 18.98
N ASP A 395 -12.11 1.79 19.50
CA ASP A 395 -13.25 2.30 18.72
C ASP A 395 -12.77 3.16 17.55
N GLN A 396 -11.82 4.07 17.82
CA GLN A 396 -11.23 4.89 16.77
C GLN A 396 -10.47 4.06 15.72
N TYR A 397 -9.85 2.94 16.11
CA TYR A 397 -9.26 1.99 15.17
C TYR A 397 -10.37 1.35 14.31
N GLU A 398 -11.45 0.85 14.92
CA GLU A 398 -12.56 0.21 14.21
C GLU A 398 -13.16 1.15 13.16
N ASP A 399 -13.58 2.35 13.59
CA ASP A 399 -14.23 3.34 12.72
C ASP A 399 -13.37 3.68 11.51
N LYS A 400 -12.10 4.02 11.75
CA LYS A 400 -11.17 4.46 10.70
C LYS A 400 -10.77 3.30 9.79
N LEU A 401 -10.46 2.12 10.34
CA LEU A 401 -10.06 0.95 9.55
C LEU A 401 -11.23 0.46 8.70
N SER A 402 -12.42 0.28 9.29
CA SER A 402 -13.60 -0.22 8.60
C SER A 402 -14.03 0.73 7.49
N THR A 403 -14.10 2.04 7.76
CA THR A 403 -14.43 3.04 6.74
C THR A 403 -13.43 3.02 5.58
N TYR A 404 -12.14 2.91 5.89
CA TYR A 404 -11.09 2.89 4.87
C TYR A 404 -11.11 1.59 4.05
N LEU A 405 -11.28 0.43 4.70
CA LEU A 405 -11.38 -0.88 4.06
C LEU A 405 -12.60 -0.97 3.12
N VAL A 406 -13.75 -0.42 3.50
CA VAL A 406 -14.93 -0.33 2.63
C VAL A 406 -14.66 0.52 1.39
N ARG A 407 -13.98 1.66 1.53
CA ARG A 407 -13.60 2.50 0.38
C ARG A 407 -12.57 1.81 -0.52
N LEU A 408 -11.69 1.01 0.07
CA LEU A 408 -10.67 0.24 -0.62
C LEU A 408 -11.25 -0.94 -1.41
N SER A 409 -12.31 -1.59 -0.90
CA SER A 409 -13.00 -2.69 -1.60
C SER A 409 -13.65 -2.22 -2.91
N GLY A 410 -14.01 -0.93 -3.00
CA GLY A 410 -14.50 -0.30 -4.23
C GLY A 410 -13.43 0.07 -5.27
N LYS A 411 -12.15 -0.22 -5.01
CA LYS A 411 -11.04 0.05 -5.95
C LYS A 411 -10.71 -1.18 -6.82
N ASP A 412 -9.92 -0.95 -7.86
CA ASP A 412 -9.34 -2.01 -8.69
C ASP A 412 -8.30 -2.83 -7.90
N ILE A 413 -8.77 -3.85 -7.20
CA ILE A 413 -7.95 -4.72 -6.35
C ILE A 413 -7.76 -6.12 -6.94
N SER A 414 -6.70 -6.80 -6.49
CA SER A 414 -6.48 -8.21 -6.80
C SER A 414 -7.36 -9.13 -5.95
N ASP A 415 -7.59 -10.37 -6.37
CA ASP A 415 -8.39 -11.34 -5.59
C ASP A 415 -7.81 -11.59 -4.19
N ARG A 416 -6.48 -11.61 -4.10
CA ARG A 416 -5.78 -11.78 -2.81
C ARG A 416 -6.01 -10.57 -1.91
N ASP A 417 -5.84 -9.35 -2.45
CA ASP A 417 -6.08 -8.13 -1.68
C ASP A 417 -7.55 -8.02 -1.25
N GLY A 418 -8.49 -8.49 -2.10
CA GLY A 418 -9.93 -8.56 -1.76
C GLY A 418 -10.21 -9.50 -0.59
N ARG A 419 -9.64 -10.71 -0.58
CA ARG A 419 -9.75 -11.64 0.55
C ARG A 419 -9.14 -11.08 1.83
N GLU A 420 -7.99 -10.42 1.70
CA GLU A 420 -7.32 -9.77 2.83
C GLU A 420 -8.20 -8.65 3.42
N ILE A 421 -8.84 -7.83 2.58
CA ILE A 421 -9.82 -6.81 3.02
C ILE A 421 -10.99 -7.46 3.77
N SER A 422 -11.56 -8.56 3.24
CA SER A 422 -12.66 -9.27 3.91
C SER A 422 -12.26 -9.78 5.30
N LYS A 423 -11.09 -10.39 5.45
CA LYS A 423 -10.58 -10.78 6.78
C LYS A 423 -10.41 -9.58 7.69
N LEU A 424 -9.75 -8.54 7.21
CA LEU A 424 -9.49 -7.36 8.04
C LEU A 424 -10.81 -6.74 8.53
N LEU A 425 -11.83 -6.64 7.67
CA LEU A 425 -13.17 -6.17 8.07
C LEU A 425 -13.77 -7.00 9.21
N ASN A 426 -13.68 -8.33 9.15
CA ASN A 426 -14.20 -9.19 10.22
C ASN A 426 -13.36 -9.07 11.50
N THR A 427 -12.04 -9.23 11.38
CA THR A 427 -11.13 -9.26 12.55
C THR A 427 -11.00 -7.92 13.27
N VAL A 428 -11.19 -6.80 12.58
CA VAL A 428 -11.18 -5.47 13.21
C VAL A 428 -12.32 -5.35 14.22
N SER A 429 -13.53 -5.81 13.85
CA SER A 429 -14.67 -5.82 14.77
C SER A 429 -14.45 -6.80 15.93
N ASP A 430 -13.92 -8.01 15.68
CA ASP A 430 -13.60 -8.95 16.78
C ASP A 430 -12.56 -8.37 17.78
N PHE A 431 -11.57 -7.60 17.31
CA PHE A 431 -10.62 -6.93 18.21
C PHE A 431 -11.22 -5.76 18.99
N GLU A 432 -12.19 -5.02 18.42
CA GLU A 432 -12.95 -4.00 19.15
C GLU A 432 -13.79 -4.65 20.24
N ARG A 433 -14.52 -5.74 19.94
CA ARG A 433 -15.33 -6.46 20.92
C ARG A 433 -14.53 -7.00 22.10
N ILE A 434 -13.28 -7.41 21.88
CA ILE A 434 -12.38 -7.78 22.99
C ILE A 434 -12.12 -6.56 23.91
N GLY A 435 -12.02 -5.36 23.35
CA GLY A 435 -12.00 -4.08 24.06
C GLY A 435 -13.27 -3.82 24.87
N ASP A 436 -14.45 -3.97 24.26
CA ASP A 436 -15.76 -3.81 24.94
C ASP A 436 -15.84 -4.72 26.17
N HIS A 437 -15.45 -5.98 26.02
CA HIS A 437 -15.45 -6.94 27.11
C HIS A 437 -14.41 -6.60 28.18
N ALA A 438 -13.27 -6.01 27.79
CA ALA A 438 -12.31 -5.46 28.75
C ALA A 438 -12.91 -4.31 29.56
N MET A 439 -13.64 -3.41 28.92
CA MET A 439 -14.35 -2.31 29.58
C MET A 439 -15.41 -2.85 30.56
N ASN A 440 -16.23 -3.83 30.14
CA ASN A 440 -17.23 -4.46 31.01
C ASN A 440 -16.59 -5.08 32.27
N ILE A 441 -15.44 -5.75 32.13
CA ILE A 441 -14.68 -6.29 33.27
C ILE A 441 -14.18 -5.17 34.19
N ALA A 442 -13.68 -4.07 33.63
CA ALA A 442 -13.19 -2.94 34.41
C ALA A 442 -14.32 -2.27 35.23
N PHE A 443 -15.51 -2.11 34.64
CA PHE A 443 -16.70 -1.62 35.36
C PHE A 443 -17.20 -2.61 36.42
N ALA A 444 -17.17 -3.92 36.14
CA ALA A 444 -17.48 -4.94 37.12
C ALA A 444 -16.52 -4.87 38.33
N ALA A 445 -15.22 -4.70 38.07
CA ALA A 445 -14.20 -4.53 39.11
C ALA A 445 -14.39 -3.24 39.92
N GLN A 446 -14.75 -2.13 39.28
CA GLN A 446 -15.12 -0.88 39.98
C GLN A 446 -16.34 -1.11 40.90
N GLY A 447 -17.37 -1.77 40.39
CA GLY A 447 -18.56 -2.10 41.17
C GLY A 447 -18.27 -3.02 42.37
N MET A 448 -17.32 -3.94 42.24
CA MET A 448 -16.81 -4.73 43.37
C MET A 448 -16.11 -3.86 44.41
N HIS A 449 -15.25 -2.94 43.96
CA HIS A 449 -14.51 -2.05 44.84
C HIS A 449 -15.44 -1.11 45.63
N ASP A 450 -16.37 -0.44 44.95
CA ASP A 450 -17.31 0.50 45.56
C ASP A 450 -18.19 -0.14 46.62
N LYS A 451 -18.55 -1.42 46.42
CA LYS A 451 -19.37 -2.21 47.33
C LYS A 451 -18.55 -3.02 48.35
N ASN A 452 -17.22 -2.92 48.33
CA ASN A 452 -16.30 -3.72 49.14
C ASN A 452 -16.57 -5.24 49.05
N LEU A 453 -16.85 -5.73 47.84
CA LEU A 453 -17.08 -7.15 47.58
C LEU A 453 -15.77 -7.87 47.29
N SER A 454 -15.66 -9.12 47.75
CA SER A 454 -14.53 -10.00 47.49
C SER A 454 -15.00 -11.41 47.17
N PHE A 455 -14.29 -12.10 46.29
CA PHE A 455 -14.53 -13.51 46.02
C PHE A 455 -14.02 -14.41 47.16
N SER A 456 -14.58 -15.61 47.26
CA SER A 456 -14.07 -16.64 48.17
C SER A 456 -12.68 -17.11 47.71
N VAL A 457 -11.92 -17.73 48.61
CA VAL A 457 -10.59 -18.27 48.30
C VAL A 457 -10.66 -19.27 47.13
N LYS A 458 -11.63 -20.19 47.16
CA LYS A 458 -11.85 -21.18 46.08
C LYS A 458 -12.17 -20.52 44.75
N ALA A 459 -13.09 -19.54 44.74
CA ALA A 459 -13.44 -18.81 43.52
C ALA A 459 -12.23 -18.03 42.96
N THR A 460 -11.38 -17.49 43.85
CA THR A 460 -10.13 -16.81 43.45
C THR A 460 -9.13 -17.78 42.84
N GLU A 461 -9.01 -19.01 43.37
CA GLU A 461 -8.15 -20.05 42.79
C GLU A 461 -8.65 -20.53 41.43
N GLU A 462 -9.96 -20.70 41.26
CA GLU A 462 -10.58 -21.04 39.97
C GLU A 462 -10.35 -19.94 38.93
N PHE A 463 -10.52 -18.67 39.30
CA PHE A 463 -10.20 -17.54 38.41
C PHE A 463 -8.75 -17.52 37.97
N ARG A 464 -7.79 -17.88 38.83
CA ARG A 464 -6.38 -17.92 38.41
C ARG A 464 -6.13 -18.92 37.29
N VAL A 465 -6.85 -20.04 37.28
CA VAL A 465 -6.78 -21.04 36.20
C VAL A 465 -7.38 -20.48 34.91
N LEU A 466 -8.57 -19.86 35.03
CA LEU A 466 -9.26 -19.26 33.90
C LEU A 466 -8.48 -18.05 33.32
N ASP A 467 -7.89 -17.21 34.16
CA ASP A 467 -7.01 -16.09 33.78
C ASP A 467 -5.80 -16.57 33.00
N ALA A 468 -5.21 -17.70 33.40
CA ALA A 468 -4.08 -18.30 32.68
C ALA A 468 -4.52 -18.77 31.29
N ALA A 469 -5.65 -19.49 31.19
CA ALA A 469 -6.18 -19.94 29.91
C ALA A 469 -6.50 -18.78 28.95
N ILE A 470 -7.12 -17.70 29.44
CA ILE A 470 -7.42 -16.53 28.62
C ILE A 470 -6.16 -15.74 28.22
N ARG A 471 -5.16 -15.64 29.10
CA ARG A 471 -3.86 -15.05 28.73
C ARG A 471 -3.22 -15.81 27.56
N ASP A 472 -3.28 -17.13 27.61
CA ASP A 472 -2.69 -17.98 26.59
C ASP A 472 -3.47 -17.93 25.27
N ILE A 473 -4.82 -17.92 25.30
CA ILE A 473 -5.61 -17.80 24.06
C ILE A 473 -5.41 -16.44 23.38
N LEU A 474 -5.36 -15.34 24.15
CA LEU A 474 -5.09 -14.01 23.61
C LEU A 474 -3.68 -13.92 23.02
N GLU A 475 -2.68 -14.51 23.68
CA GLU A 475 -1.31 -14.56 23.16
C GLU A 475 -1.23 -15.36 21.86
N LEU A 476 -1.84 -16.54 21.83
CA LEU A 476 -1.90 -17.40 20.64
C LEU A 476 -2.57 -16.67 19.47
N THR A 477 -3.75 -16.08 19.69
CA THR A 477 -4.53 -15.37 18.67
C THR A 477 -3.76 -14.17 18.11
N VAL A 478 -3.26 -13.28 18.97
CA VAL A 478 -2.54 -12.08 18.53
C VAL A 478 -1.24 -12.45 17.82
N LYS A 479 -0.53 -13.48 18.30
CA LYS A 479 0.68 -13.96 17.64
C LYS A 479 0.37 -14.57 16.28
N ALA A 480 -0.62 -15.45 16.20
CA ALA A 480 -1.07 -16.07 14.96
C ALA A 480 -1.47 -15.02 13.91
N PHE A 481 -2.24 -14.00 14.31
CA PHE A 481 -2.65 -12.91 13.43
C PHE A 481 -1.45 -12.10 12.92
N LYS A 482 -0.55 -11.69 13.82
CA LYS A 482 0.63 -10.87 13.47
C LYS A 482 1.62 -11.59 12.57
N THR A 483 1.81 -12.89 12.76
CA THR A 483 2.76 -13.70 11.97
C THR A 483 2.11 -14.36 10.75
N GLY A 484 0.78 -14.40 10.68
CA GLY A 484 0.05 -15.21 9.70
C GLY A 484 0.29 -16.70 9.87
N ASP A 485 0.54 -17.16 11.10
CA ASP A 485 0.88 -18.55 11.39
C ASP A 485 -0.38 -19.39 11.61
N LEU A 486 -0.73 -20.18 10.59
CA LEU A 486 -1.91 -21.05 10.61
C LEU A 486 -1.79 -22.22 11.61
N ALA A 487 -0.59 -22.61 12.00
CA ALA A 487 -0.40 -23.66 13.01
C ALA A 487 -0.74 -23.16 14.41
N LEU A 488 -0.45 -21.88 14.69
CA LEU A 488 -0.90 -21.22 15.92
C LEU A 488 -2.40 -20.97 15.90
N ALA A 489 -2.96 -20.51 14.76
CA ALA A 489 -4.40 -20.29 14.64
C ALA A 489 -5.21 -21.57 14.93
N ARG A 490 -4.76 -22.74 14.46
CA ARG A 490 -5.42 -24.03 14.73
C ARG A 490 -5.42 -24.44 16.22
N GLN A 491 -4.57 -23.85 17.05
CA GLN A 491 -4.53 -24.13 18.49
C GLN A 491 -5.51 -23.30 19.30
N VAL A 492 -6.17 -22.31 18.70
CA VAL A 492 -7.10 -21.40 19.39
C VAL A 492 -8.41 -22.10 19.71
N GLU A 493 -9.04 -22.76 18.73
CA GLU A 493 -10.33 -23.44 18.91
C GLU A 493 -10.30 -24.53 20.02
N PRO A 494 -9.29 -25.43 20.11
CA PRO A 494 -9.21 -26.36 21.24
C PRO A 494 -9.17 -25.67 22.60
N LEU A 495 -8.51 -24.51 22.71
CA LEU A 495 -8.39 -23.78 23.97
C LEU A 495 -9.69 -23.05 24.33
N GLU A 496 -10.39 -22.51 23.35
CA GLU A 496 -11.73 -21.93 23.53
C GLU A 496 -12.70 -22.97 24.12
N GLN A 497 -12.73 -24.20 23.60
CA GLN A 497 -13.60 -25.26 24.14
C GLN A 497 -13.26 -25.65 25.60
N VAL A 498 -11.98 -25.56 25.98
CA VAL A 498 -11.56 -25.75 27.37
C VAL A 498 -12.07 -24.59 28.22
N ILE A 499 -11.96 -23.35 27.75
CA ILE A 499 -12.48 -22.16 28.44
C ILE A 499 -14.00 -22.25 28.64
N ASP A 500 -14.77 -22.67 27.64
CA ASP A 500 -16.20 -22.93 27.75
C ASP A 500 -16.51 -23.95 28.85
N THR A 501 -15.74 -25.03 28.90
CA THR A 501 -15.90 -26.07 29.92
C THR A 501 -15.59 -25.53 31.32
N LEU A 502 -14.55 -24.70 31.45
CA LEU A 502 -14.17 -24.05 32.70
C LEU A 502 -15.25 -23.08 33.18
N THR A 503 -15.73 -22.19 32.31
CA THR A 503 -16.76 -21.20 32.66
C THR A 503 -18.08 -21.89 33.04
N ALA A 504 -18.50 -22.93 32.31
CA ALA A 504 -19.68 -23.72 32.64
C ALA A 504 -19.55 -24.42 34.01
N THR A 505 -18.38 -25.00 34.29
CA THR A 505 -18.11 -25.67 35.57
C THR A 505 -18.10 -24.66 36.72
N MET A 506 -17.44 -23.51 36.56
CA MET A 506 -17.42 -22.43 37.55
C MET A 506 -18.82 -21.87 37.83
N LYS A 507 -19.65 -21.68 36.79
CA LYS A 507 -21.07 -21.29 36.94
C LYS A 507 -21.83 -22.31 37.79
N SER A 508 -21.66 -23.62 37.54
CA SER A 508 -22.32 -24.68 38.30
C SER A 508 -21.88 -24.71 39.77
N ARG A 509 -20.57 -24.69 40.04
CA ARG A 509 -19.99 -24.66 41.39
C ARG A 509 -20.44 -23.43 42.17
N HIS A 510 -20.54 -22.29 41.50
CA HIS A 510 -21.04 -21.09 42.12
C HIS A 510 -22.51 -21.21 42.59
N VAL A 511 -23.38 -21.82 41.79
CA VAL A 511 -24.78 -22.07 42.18
C VAL A 511 -24.85 -22.96 43.43
N GLU A 512 -23.93 -23.93 43.58
CA GLU A 512 -23.86 -24.76 44.78
C GLU A 512 -23.42 -23.95 46.02
N ARG A 513 -22.41 -23.08 45.89
CA ARG A 513 -21.96 -22.17 46.95
C ARG A 513 -23.05 -21.17 47.38
N LEU A 514 -23.85 -20.69 46.42
CA LEU A 514 -25.02 -19.86 46.69
C LEU A 514 -26.06 -20.62 47.53
N LYS A 515 -26.33 -21.89 47.19
CA LYS A 515 -27.28 -22.74 47.93
C LYS A 515 -26.79 -23.07 49.34
N SER A 516 -25.47 -23.23 49.54
CA SER A 516 -24.89 -23.50 50.85
C SER A 516 -24.69 -22.25 51.72
N GLY A 517 -24.87 -21.04 51.16
CA GLY A 517 -24.70 -19.77 51.87
C GLY A 517 -23.23 -19.34 52.02
N GLU A 518 -22.32 -19.95 51.25
CA GLU A 518 -20.88 -19.63 51.25
C GLU A 518 -20.53 -18.35 50.49
N CYS A 519 -21.46 -17.80 49.69
CA CYS A 519 -21.29 -16.55 48.96
C CYS A 519 -22.58 -15.71 48.93
N SER A 520 -22.43 -14.39 48.69
CA SER A 520 -23.56 -13.47 48.55
C SER A 520 -24.14 -13.49 47.13
N VAL A 521 -25.43 -13.17 47.02
CA VAL A 521 -26.14 -13.05 45.73
C VAL A 521 -25.48 -11.99 44.84
N GLU A 522 -25.06 -10.86 45.43
CA GLU A 522 -24.41 -9.76 44.70
C GLU A 522 -23.07 -10.17 44.09
N SER A 523 -22.21 -10.85 44.84
CA SER A 523 -20.94 -11.39 44.32
C SER A 523 -21.19 -12.45 43.24
N GLY A 524 -22.32 -13.13 43.28
CA GLY A 524 -22.69 -14.13 42.29
C GLY A 524 -23.12 -13.58 40.94
N ILE A 525 -23.86 -12.46 40.95
CA ILE A 525 -24.20 -11.75 39.71
C ILE A 525 -22.93 -11.28 39.02
N ILE A 526 -22.02 -10.65 39.77
CA ILE A 526 -20.73 -10.17 39.23
C ILE A 526 -19.89 -11.33 38.70
N LEU A 527 -19.84 -12.46 39.41
CA LEU A 527 -19.13 -13.64 38.92
C LEU A 527 -19.68 -14.10 37.57
N SER A 528 -21.01 -14.22 37.45
CA SER A 528 -21.64 -14.63 36.20
C SER A 528 -21.31 -13.68 35.06
N ASP A 529 -21.37 -12.37 35.31
CA ASP A 529 -21.05 -11.35 34.32
C ASP A 529 -19.58 -11.44 33.88
N LEU A 530 -18.64 -11.62 34.81
CA LEU A 530 -17.23 -11.84 34.49
C LEU A 530 -17.02 -13.09 33.65
N LEU A 531 -17.60 -14.23 34.04
CA LEU A 531 -17.48 -15.49 33.29
C LEU A 531 -18.03 -15.37 31.87
N THR A 532 -19.14 -14.65 31.68
CA THR A 532 -19.67 -14.36 30.34
C THR A 532 -18.72 -13.50 29.52
N ASN A 533 -18.10 -12.46 30.09
CA ASN A 533 -17.12 -11.67 29.34
C ASN A 533 -15.87 -12.48 28.96
N TYR A 534 -15.42 -13.40 29.81
CA TYR A 534 -14.30 -14.29 29.50
C TYR A 534 -14.64 -15.26 28.35
N GLU A 535 -15.80 -15.90 28.41
CA GLU A 535 -16.34 -16.78 27.35
C GLU A 535 -16.43 -16.04 26.01
N ARG A 536 -17.00 -14.82 26.00
CA ARG A 536 -17.11 -14.02 24.78
C ARG A 536 -15.76 -13.63 24.19
N VAL A 537 -14.76 -13.33 25.01
CA VAL A 537 -13.41 -13.04 24.51
C VAL A 537 -12.73 -14.27 23.91
N SER A 538 -12.96 -15.48 24.45
CA SER A 538 -12.50 -16.71 23.79
C SER A 538 -13.23 -16.96 22.47
N ASP A 539 -14.53 -16.67 22.37
CA ASP A 539 -15.29 -16.77 21.12
C ASP A 539 -14.70 -15.85 20.04
N HIS A 540 -14.45 -14.58 20.37
CA HIS A 540 -13.84 -13.62 19.45
C HIS A 540 -12.42 -14.04 19.03
N CYS A 541 -11.64 -14.64 19.94
CA CYS A 541 -10.35 -15.24 19.59
C CYS A 541 -10.49 -16.36 18.56
N SER A 542 -11.48 -17.24 18.75
CA SER A 542 -11.80 -18.30 17.78
C SER A 542 -12.19 -17.72 16.41
N ASN A 543 -13.10 -16.74 16.37
CA ASN A 543 -13.51 -16.08 15.11
C ASN A 543 -12.31 -15.53 14.33
N ILE A 544 -11.39 -14.86 15.01
CA ILE A 544 -10.16 -14.33 14.40
C ILE A 544 -9.29 -15.47 13.84
N ALA A 545 -9.14 -16.57 14.59
CA ALA A 545 -8.37 -17.73 14.14
C ALA A 545 -9.00 -18.40 12.93
N VAL A 546 -10.32 -18.53 12.89
CA VAL A 546 -11.08 -19.07 11.75
C VAL A 546 -10.90 -18.18 10.53
N ALA A 547 -11.06 -16.86 10.67
CA ALA A 547 -10.88 -15.91 9.57
C ALA A 547 -9.46 -15.98 8.96
N LEU A 548 -8.42 -16.26 9.77
CA LEU A 548 -7.06 -16.50 9.28
C LEU A 548 -6.95 -17.78 8.44
N ILE A 549 -7.68 -18.83 8.82
CA ILE A 549 -7.61 -20.15 8.17
C ILE A 549 -8.45 -20.19 6.87
N GLU A 550 -9.60 -19.52 6.84
CA GLU A 550 -10.48 -19.45 5.66
C GLU A 550 -9.78 -18.87 4.43
N ILE A 551 -8.99 -17.79 4.59
CA ILE A 551 -8.29 -17.16 3.46
C ILE A 551 -7.34 -18.13 2.75
N ASP A 552 -6.72 -19.03 3.50
CA ASP A 552 -5.72 -19.96 2.94
C ASP A 552 -6.40 -21.10 2.16
N LYS A 553 -7.58 -21.56 2.61
CA LYS A 553 -8.27 -22.72 2.04
C LYS A 553 -9.13 -22.45 0.80
N ASN A 554 -9.18 -21.22 0.29
CA ASN A 554 -9.82 -20.79 -0.97
C ASN A 554 -11.31 -21.14 -1.21
N GLU A 555 -11.98 -22.03 -0.47
CA GLU A 555 -13.33 -22.52 -0.85
C GLU A 555 -14.27 -22.97 0.30
N MET A 556 -13.90 -22.92 1.59
CA MET A 556 -14.76 -23.36 2.71
C MET A 556 -15.35 -22.19 3.51
N ASP A 557 -16.63 -22.31 3.88
CA ASP A 557 -17.35 -21.44 4.82
C ASP A 557 -16.90 -21.71 6.27
N ALA A 558 -16.73 -20.65 7.08
CA ALA A 558 -16.31 -20.68 8.48
C ALA A 558 -17.04 -21.73 9.31
N HIS A 559 -18.36 -21.82 9.12
CA HIS A 559 -19.20 -22.75 9.86
C HIS A 559 -18.98 -24.20 9.44
N GLU A 560 -18.73 -24.44 8.15
CA GLU A 560 -18.41 -25.76 7.63
C GLU A 560 -17.02 -26.22 8.13
N TYR A 561 -16.05 -25.32 8.16
CA TYR A 561 -14.71 -25.59 8.70
C TYR A 561 -14.75 -25.97 10.19
N LEU A 562 -15.41 -25.17 11.03
CA LEU A 562 -15.52 -25.45 12.46
C LEU A 562 -16.20 -26.80 12.73
N HIS A 563 -17.24 -27.11 11.96
CA HIS A 563 -17.99 -28.35 12.14
C HIS A 563 -17.21 -29.59 11.65
N GLU A 564 -16.38 -29.47 10.61
CA GLU A 564 -15.47 -30.55 10.19
C GLU A 564 -14.31 -30.74 11.17
N LEU A 565 -13.74 -29.64 11.69
CA LEU A 565 -12.61 -29.70 12.62
C LEU A 565 -12.98 -30.45 13.90
N LYS A 566 -14.16 -30.14 14.47
CA LYS A 566 -14.68 -30.79 15.69
C LYS A 566 -15.03 -32.27 15.50
N LYS A 567 -15.25 -32.75 14.27
CA LYS A 567 -15.71 -34.13 14.00
C LYS A 567 -14.62 -35.08 13.51
N SER A 568 -13.47 -34.59 13.03
CA SER A 568 -12.59 -35.46 12.23
C SER A 568 -11.09 -35.16 12.30
N ASP A 569 -10.63 -34.22 13.14
CA ASP A 569 -9.21 -33.93 13.28
C ASP A 569 -8.60 -34.57 14.55
N ALA A 570 -7.76 -35.59 14.38
CA ALA A 570 -7.01 -36.20 15.47
C ALA A 570 -6.04 -35.21 16.17
N GLY A 571 -5.60 -34.17 15.46
CA GLY A 571 -4.79 -33.10 16.02
C GLY A 571 -5.57 -32.20 16.98
N PHE A 572 -6.85 -31.95 16.69
CA PHE A 572 -7.74 -31.16 17.53
C PHE A 572 -7.96 -31.84 18.90
N GLU A 573 -8.36 -33.11 18.88
CA GLU A 573 -8.67 -33.87 20.11
C GLU A 573 -7.45 -33.98 21.03
N ALA A 574 -6.27 -34.25 20.46
CA ALA A 574 -5.03 -34.33 21.23
C ALA A 574 -4.67 -32.99 21.89
N GLN A 575 -4.86 -31.88 21.18
CA GLN A 575 -4.58 -30.54 21.71
C GLN A 575 -5.61 -30.13 22.79
N TYR A 576 -6.88 -30.46 22.58
CA TYR A 576 -7.96 -30.23 23.55
C TYR A 576 -7.68 -30.95 24.87
N GLU A 577 -7.38 -32.25 24.85
CA GLU A 577 -7.07 -33.01 26.05
C GLU A 577 -5.78 -32.50 26.74
N LEU A 578 -4.78 -32.03 25.98
CA LEU A 578 -3.57 -31.42 26.54
C LEU A 578 -3.89 -30.11 27.30
N TYR A 579 -4.73 -29.24 26.74
CA TYR A 579 -5.14 -28.01 27.41
C TYR A 579 -6.02 -28.29 28.64
N LYS A 580 -6.97 -29.22 28.52
CA LYS A 580 -7.83 -29.65 29.62
C LYS A 580 -7.03 -30.21 30.80
N GLU A 581 -5.94 -30.92 30.54
CA GLU A 581 -4.99 -31.36 31.57
C GLU A 581 -4.20 -30.19 32.18
N SER A 582 -3.85 -29.19 31.37
CA SER A 582 -3.05 -28.03 31.78
C SER A 582 -3.83 -27.03 32.64
N TYR A 583 -5.12 -26.85 32.36
CA TYR A 583 -6.00 -25.89 33.04
C TYR A 583 -7.04 -26.57 33.94
N LYS A 584 -6.60 -27.43 34.86
CA LYS A 584 -7.50 -28.09 35.81
C LYS A 584 -7.93 -27.16 36.94
N LEU A 585 -9.24 -27.03 37.14
CA LEU A 585 -9.78 -26.36 38.32
C LEU A 585 -9.39 -27.12 39.60
N PRO A 586 -9.17 -26.40 40.72
CA PRO A 586 -8.95 -27.03 42.02
C PRO A 586 -10.14 -27.92 42.44
N GLN A 587 -9.89 -28.86 43.35
CA GLN A 587 -10.96 -29.66 43.94
C GLN A 587 -11.90 -28.77 44.75
N GLU A 588 -13.20 -29.06 44.66
CA GLU A 588 -14.25 -28.35 45.38
C GLU A 588 -14.11 -28.44 46.89
#